data_AF-A0A7C8DEH7-F1
#
_entry.id   AF-A0A7C8DEH7-F1
#
_cell.length_a   1.000
_cell.length_b   1.000
_cell.length_c   1.000
_cell.angle_alpha   90.00
_cell.angle_beta   90.00
_cell.angle_gamma   90.00
#
_symmetry.space_group_name_H-M   'P 1'
#
loop_
_entity.id
_entity.type
_entity.pdbx_description
1 polymer ?
#
loop_
_entity_poly.entity_id
_entity_poly.type
_entity_poly.pdbx_seq_one_letter_code
_entity_poly.pdbx_strand_id
1 'polypeptide(L)'
;MRRAVAQSAEPRRHWPASGLAARDPMTQPYHAYSSANTESRFGKIHIGSEDAVLRMNPSKMRTIARLLTGHPRNLLMLNRMNLRTVSALLVVVATFVAFATLPQVAPATDEKPKAQRKAVLIDDLTPGQRDLVNRFYHLFTSKTQGVMRSKWFGVLTWQHPFDLWITQEIMTEVRPDLVVEAGTFRGGSAIIWAMMLEHINPGGSVITIDINDRREERAKQMPISKRKVTFLLGSSTDPEIVAKVKARARGKKVMLILDSLHTRDHVLDELRAYWKLVPVGGYIIVQDSVIGGHPIAPGRGPGPWEAVEDFMKENNHFIIDKERERFLLTNNPNGFLKRVR
;
A
#
# COMPACT_ATOMS: atom_id res chain seq x y z
N MET A 1 -42.64 -5.58 47.14
CA MET A 1 -41.18 -5.75 46.93
C MET A 1 -40.87 -5.49 45.45
N ARG A 2 -40.66 -4.23 45.08
CA ARG A 2 -40.26 -3.78 43.72
C ARG A 2 -39.13 -2.78 43.90
N ARG A 3 -37.91 -3.15 43.49
CA ARG A 3 -36.72 -2.30 43.58
C ARG A 3 -36.64 -1.39 42.35
N ALA A 4 -36.59 -0.09 42.61
CA ALA A 4 -36.34 0.95 41.63
C ALA A 4 -34.86 0.97 41.22
N VAL A 5 -34.62 1.18 39.93
CA VAL A 5 -33.32 1.42 39.32
C VAL A 5 -33.02 2.92 39.46
N ALA A 6 -32.00 3.27 40.24
CA ALA A 6 -31.46 4.63 40.30
C ALA A 6 -30.31 4.77 39.29
N GLN A 7 -30.47 5.65 38.31
CA GLN A 7 -29.41 6.13 37.43
C GLN A 7 -28.52 7.10 38.20
N SER A 8 -27.23 6.76 38.39
CA SER A 8 -26.23 7.68 38.90
C SER A 8 -25.58 8.45 37.74
N ALA A 9 -25.81 9.76 37.70
CA ALA A 9 -25.11 10.70 36.84
C ALA A 9 -23.73 11.01 37.44
N GLU A 10 -22.65 10.86 36.66
CA GLU A 10 -21.31 11.31 37.04
C GLU A 10 -21.07 12.78 36.63
N PRO A 11 -20.28 13.54 37.42
CA PRO A 11 -20.13 14.98 37.24
C PRO A 11 -19.12 15.35 36.15
N ARG A 12 -19.52 16.28 35.28
CA ARG A 12 -18.64 16.96 34.31
C ARG A 12 -17.57 17.73 35.08
N ARG A 13 -16.29 17.39 34.89
CA ARG A 13 -15.18 18.20 35.38
C ARG A 13 -14.93 19.38 34.44
N HIS A 14 -15.15 20.58 34.96
CA HIS A 14 -14.72 21.85 34.38
C HIS A 14 -13.19 21.94 34.36
N TRP A 15 -12.63 22.35 33.22
CA TRP A 15 -11.23 22.75 33.09
C TRP A 15 -11.14 24.28 33.28
N PRO A 16 -10.22 24.83 34.09
CA PRO A 16 -10.11 26.26 34.26
C PRO A 16 -9.50 26.91 33.01
N ALA A 17 -10.13 27.98 32.54
CA ALA A 17 -9.60 28.88 31.54
C ALA A 17 -8.53 29.77 32.19
N SER A 18 -7.29 29.67 31.72
CA SER A 18 -6.24 30.65 31.99
C SER A 18 -5.73 31.18 30.65
N GLY A 19 -5.97 32.47 30.41
CA GLY A 19 -5.64 33.16 29.19
C GLY A 19 -4.14 33.31 28.95
N LEU A 20 -3.77 33.26 27.68
CA LEU A 20 -2.55 33.85 27.15
C LEU A 20 -2.91 34.52 25.83
N ALA A 21 -2.81 35.85 25.87
CA ALA A 21 -3.09 36.75 24.77
C ALA A 21 -2.10 36.52 23.62
N ALA A 22 -2.63 36.70 22.41
CA ALA A 22 -1.93 36.63 21.14
C ALA A 22 -0.73 37.58 21.05
N ARG A 23 0.35 37.09 20.46
CA ARG A 23 1.33 37.90 19.71
C ARG A 23 1.72 37.15 18.45
N ASP A 24 1.13 37.59 17.34
CA ASP A 24 1.50 37.26 15.97
C ASP A 24 2.61 38.22 15.54
N PRO A 25 3.74 37.70 15.03
CA PRO A 25 4.41 38.41 13.96
C PRO A 25 4.79 37.43 12.85
N MET A 26 4.16 37.55 11.68
CA MET A 26 4.84 37.68 10.38
C MET A 26 3.82 37.87 9.25
N THR A 27 3.58 39.13 8.91
CA THR A 27 2.89 39.57 7.69
C THR A 27 3.91 39.74 6.55
N GLN A 28 3.90 38.83 5.57
CA GLN A 28 4.25 39.16 4.18
C GLN A 28 3.35 38.38 3.20
N PRO A 29 2.86 39.01 2.12
CA PRO A 29 1.79 38.46 1.28
C PRO A 29 2.33 37.50 0.21
N TYR A 30 1.72 36.33 0.09
CA TYR A 30 1.88 35.45 -1.08
C TYR A 30 0.94 35.91 -2.19
N HIS A 31 1.50 36.21 -3.37
CA HIS A 31 0.78 36.60 -4.57
C HIS A 31 -0.17 35.49 -5.05
N ALA A 32 -1.46 35.80 -5.14
CA ALA A 32 -2.46 34.99 -5.81
C ALA A 32 -2.38 35.21 -7.32
N TYR A 33 -2.12 34.14 -8.08
CA TYR A 33 -2.38 34.14 -9.52
C TYR A 33 -3.88 33.92 -9.74
N SER A 34 -4.56 35.00 -10.12
CA SER A 34 -5.90 35.01 -10.71
C SER A 34 -5.77 34.77 -12.21
N SER A 35 -6.57 33.83 -12.74
CA SER A 35 -6.97 33.87 -14.15
C SER A 35 -8.46 33.59 -14.24
N ALA A 36 -9.21 34.66 -14.48
CA ALA A 36 -10.63 34.65 -14.79
C ALA A 36 -10.89 34.21 -16.24
N ASN A 37 -12.06 33.59 -16.41
CA ASN A 37 -12.94 33.56 -17.58
C ASN A 37 -12.38 33.39 -19.00
N THR A 38 -12.74 32.26 -19.61
CA THR A 38 -13.45 32.26 -20.90
C THR A 38 -14.52 31.16 -20.90
N GLU A 39 -15.78 31.58 -20.96
CA GLU A 39 -16.93 30.72 -21.26
C GLU A 39 -16.98 30.31 -22.74
N SER A 40 -17.67 29.18 -22.96
CA SER A 40 -18.51 28.88 -24.14
C SER A 40 -17.80 28.60 -25.48
N ARG A 41 -17.84 27.31 -25.88
CA ARG A 41 -18.65 26.85 -27.03
C ARG A 41 -18.68 25.32 -27.07
N PHE A 42 -19.84 24.74 -26.78
CA PHE A 42 -20.15 23.34 -27.08
C PHE A 42 -20.15 23.15 -28.61
N GLY A 43 -19.07 22.54 -29.11
CA GLY A 43 -18.95 22.04 -30.47
C GLY A 43 -18.88 20.51 -30.44
N LYS A 44 -19.72 19.87 -31.25
CA LYS A 44 -19.88 18.42 -31.45
C LYS A 44 -18.53 17.67 -31.47
N ILE A 45 -18.37 16.66 -30.62
CA ILE A 45 -17.25 15.72 -30.68
C ILE A 45 -17.53 14.72 -31.81
N HIS A 46 -16.76 14.80 -32.88
CA HIS A 46 -16.53 13.68 -33.80
C HIS A 46 -15.46 12.78 -33.18
N ILE A 47 -15.80 11.52 -32.92
CA ILE A 47 -14.88 10.51 -32.40
C ILE A 47 -14.07 9.99 -33.59
N GLY A 48 -12.87 10.57 -33.77
CA GLY A 48 -11.88 10.15 -34.76
C GLY A 48 -10.97 9.02 -34.24
N SER A 49 -10.60 8.10 -35.12
CA SER A 49 -9.81 6.88 -34.91
C SER A 49 -8.36 7.06 -34.38
N GLU A 50 -7.95 8.27 -34.02
CA GLU A 50 -6.56 8.58 -33.64
C GLU A 50 -6.25 8.29 -32.16
N ASP A 51 -7.22 8.47 -31.25
CA ASP A 51 -7.02 8.25 -29.80
C ASP A 51 -6.82 6.77 -29.42
N ALA A 52 -7.30 5.85 -30.27
CA ALA A 52 -7.16 4.41 -30.04
C ALA A 52 -5.72 3.92 -30.25
N VAL A 53 -4.93 4.62 -31.08
CA VAL A 53 -3.55 4.24 -31.43
C VAL A 53 -2.58 4.62 -30.32
N LEU A 54 -2.78 5.76 -29.66
CA LEU A 54 -1.89 6.28 -28.62
C LEU A 54 -1.94 5.49 -27.30
N ARG A 55 -2.95 4.62 -27.11
CA ARG A 55 -3.11 3.82 -25.87
C ARG A 55 -2.69 2.36 -26.01
N MET A 56 -2.16 1.95 -27.16
CA MET A 56 -1.80 0.56 -27.42
C MET A 56 -0.37 0.23 -26.94
N ASN A 57 -0.20 -0.86 -26.21
CA ASN A 57 1.12 -1.31 -25.75
C ASN A 57 2.02 -1.71 -26.96
N PRO A 58 3.31 -1.34 -26.97
CA PRO A 58 4.27 -1.66 -28.05
C PRO A 58 4.33 -3.14 -28.48
N SER A 59 3.99 -4.08 -27.59
CA SER A 59 3.92 -5.51 -27.92
C SER A 59 2.72 -5.84 -28.82
N LYS A 60 1.55 -5.22 -28.58
CA LYS A 60 0.36 -5.37 -29.44
C LYS A 60 0.56 -4.73 -30.82
N MET A 61 1.27 -3.60 -30.87
CA MET A 61 1.61 -2.95 -32.16
C MET A 61 2.51 -3.84 -33.04
N ARG A 62 3.52 -4.50 -32.45
CA ARG A 62 4.39 -5.43 -33.18
C ARG A 62 3.65 -6.64 -33.75
N THR A 63 2.64 -7.14 -33.04
CA THR A 63 1.79 -8.25 -33.51
C THR A 63 0.93 -7.84 -34.71
N ILE A 64 0.36 -6.63 -34.68
CA ILE A 64 -0.45 -6.09 -35.80
C ILE A 64 0.43 -5.85 -37.04
N ALA A 65 1.63 -5.28 -36.86
CA ALA A 65 2.57 -5.08 -37.96
C ALA A 65 2.96 -6.41 -38.64
N ARG A 66 3.24 -7.47 -37.85
CA ARG A 66 3.52 -8.81 -38.38
C ARG A 66 2.33 -9.43 -39.10
N LEU A 67 1.10 -9.17 -38.65
CA LEU A 67 -0.12 -9.65 -39.28
C LEU A 67 -0.34 -9.02 -40.65
N LEU A 68 0.00 -7.74 -40.82
CA LEU A 68 -0.15 -7.02 -42.08
C LEU A 68 0.92 -7.40 -43.11
N THR A 69 2.14 -7.72 -42.67
CA THR A 69 3.27 -7.98 -43.58
C THR A 69 3.62 -9.47 -43.79
N GLY A 70 3.00 -10.38 -43.03
CA GLY A 70 3.49 -11.76 -42.89
C GLY A 70 2.81 -12.86 -43.73
N HIS A 71 1.82 -12.54 -44.59
CA HIS A 71 1.11 -13.57 -45.36
C HIS A 71 0.73 -13.14 -46.80
N PRO A 72 0.96 -13.98 -47.83
CA PRO A 72 0.70 -13.64 -49.23
C PRO A 72 -0.78 -13.41 -49.56
N ARG A 73 -1.72 -13.89 -48.73
CA ARG A 73 -3.16 -13.59 -48.87
C ARG A 73 -3.54 -12.13 -48.56
N ASN A 74 -2.73 -11.40 -47.78
CA ASN A 74 -3.00 -10.00 -47.43
C ASN A 74 -2.66 -9.03 -48.57
N LEU A 75 -1.74 -9.42 -49.47
CA LEU A 75 -1.41 -8.67 -50.68
C LEU A 75 -2.54 -8.67 -51.72
N LEU A 76 -3.36 -9.73 -51.79
CA LEU A 76 -4.52 -9.79 -52.67
C LEU A 76 -5.68 -8.87 -52.24
N MET A 77 -5.81 -8.59 -50.93
CA MET A 77 -6.81 -7.64 -50.42
C MET A 77 -6.49 -6.19 -50.80
N LEU A 78 -5.20 -5.83 -50.82
CA LEU A 78 -4.75 -4.49 -51.20
C LEU A 78 -5.04 -4.16 -52.67
N ASN A 79 -5.03 -5.17 -53.55
CA ASN A 79 -5.29 -5.00 -54.99
C ASN A 79 -6.78 -4.75 -55.33
N ARG A 80 -7.69 -4.88 -54.34
CA ARG A 80 -9.13 -4.56 -54.47
C ARG A 80 -9.52 -3.24 -53.81
N MET A 81 -8.57 -2.58 -53.14
CA MET A 81 -8.81 -1.30 -52.45
C MET A 81 -8.51 -0.13 -53.39
N ASN A 82 -9.26 0.96 -53.26
CA ASN A 82 -8.95 2.16 -54.02
C ASN A 82 -7.64 2.79 -53.53
N LEU A 83 -7.01 3.58 -54.41
CA LEU A 83 -5.68 4.15 -54.19
C LEU A 83 -5.61 5.02 -52.91
N ARG A 84 -6.72 5.66 -52.52
CA ARG A 84 -6.80 6.49 -51.31
C ARG A 84 -6.72 5.63 -50.04
N THR A 85 -7.39 4.49 -50.01
CA THR A 85 -7.37 3.59 -48.86
C THR A 85 -6.01 2.89 -48.69
N VAL A 86 -5.37 2.51 -49.80
CA VAL A 86 -4.00 1.96 -49.76
C VAL A 86 -3.00 3.00 -49.27
N SER A 87 -3.12 4.24 -49.74
CA SER A 87 -2.25 5.35 -49.30
C SER A 87 -2.42 5.65 -47.82
N ALA A 88 -3.65 5.69 -47.30
CA ALA A 88 -3.92 5.90 -45.88
C ALA A 88 -3.32 4.78 -45.00
N LEU A 89 -3.46 3.51 -45.44
CA LEU A 89 -2.90 2.37 -44.71
C LEU A 89 -1.36 2.41 -44.70
N LEU A 90 -0.73 2.78 -45.82
CA LEU A 90 0.72 2.93 -45.91
C LEU A 90 1.24 4.05 -45.01
N VAL A 91 0.54 5.18 -44.91
CA VAL A 91 0.89 6.28 -43.99
C VAL A 91 0.80 5.81 -42.54
N VAL A 92 -0.26 5.10 -42.16
CA VAL A 92 -0.42 4.54 -40.81
C VAL A 92 0.71 3.56 -40.48
N VAL A 93 0.99 2.60 -41.38
CA VAL A 93 2.08 1.63 -41.18
C VAL A 93 3.44 2.32 -41.11
N ALA A 94 3.72 3.28 -41.99
CA ALA A 94 4.96 4.06 -41.97
C ALA A 94 5.11 4.84 -40.65
N THR A 95 4.01 5.37 -40.11
CA THR A 95 3.99 6.08 -38.82
C THR A 95 4.28 5.13 -37.66
N PHE A 96 3.69 3.92 -37.66
CA PHE A 96 3.98 2.89 -36.66
C PHE A 96 5.42 2.40 -36.73
N VAL A 97 5.97 2.21 -37.93
CA VAL A 97 7.37 1.81 -38.12
C VAL A 97 8.31 2.92 -37.66
N ALA A 98 8.02 4.18 -38.00
CA ALA A 98 8.79 5.33 -37.50
C ALA A 98 8.80 5.37 -35.96
N PHE A 99 7.63 5.26 -35.31
CA PHE A 99 7.56 5.23 -33.84
C PHE A 99 8.27 4.02 -33.21
N ALA A 100 8.25 2.86 -33.87
CA ALA A 100 8.92 1.66 -33.37
C ALA A 100 10.44 1.66 -33.59
N THR A 101 10.94 2.51 -34.49
CA THR A 101 12.37 2.61 -34.86
C THR A 101 13.03 3.87 -34.32
N LEU A 102 12.27 4.84 -33.81
CA LEU A 102 12.82 5.95 -33.04
C LEU A 102 13.60 5.39 -31.85
N PRO A 103 14.90 5.71 -31.71
CA PRO A 103 15.66 5.32 -30.54
C PRO A 103 14.97 5.91 -29.31
N GLN A 104 14.68 5.07 -28.33
CA GLN A 104 14.26 5.53 -27.00
C GLN A 104 15.38 6.43 -26.48
N VAL A 105 15.17 7.74 -26.48
CA VAL A 105 16.09 8.67 -25.83
C VAL A 105 16.00 8.37 -24.35
N ALA A 106 16.96 7.59 -23.84
CA ALA A 106 17.16 7.48 -22.41
C ALA A 106 17.32 8.92 -21.88
N PRO A 107 16.64 9.32 -20.79
CA PRO A 107 16.86 10.63 -20.22
C PRO A 107 18.35 10.76 -19.93
N ALA A 108 19.02 11.65 -20.66
CA ALA A 108 20.40 11.98 -20.42
C ALA A 108 20.45 12.73 -19.08
N THR A 109 20.73 12.01 -18.01
CA THR A 109 21.10 12.63 -16.74
C THR A 109 22.58 12.36 -16.52
N ASP A 110 23.42 13.27 -17.00
CA ASP A 110 24.83 13.41 -16.60
C ASP A 110 24.98 13.85 -15.12
N GLU A 111 23.88 13.94 -14.37
CA GLU A 111 23.91 14.26 -12.95
C GLU A 111 24.46 13.06 -12.18
N LYS A 112 25.70 13.20 -11.65
CA LYS A 112 26.26 12.23 -10.71
C LYS A 112 25.24 12.01 -9.58
N PRO A 113 24.92 10.75 -9.21
CA PRO A 113 23.99 10.48 -8.13
C PRO A 113 24.43 11.24 -6.88
N LYS A 114 23.57 12.13 -6.36
CA LYS A 114 23.82 12.77 -5.07
C LYS A 114 23.92 11.66 -4.03
N ALA A 115 25.04 11.61 -3.31
CA ALA A 115 25.22 10.64 -2.24
C ALA A 115 24.05 10.78 -1.25
N GLN A 116 23.28 9.71 -1.08
CA GLN A 116 22.18 9.71 -0.14
C GLN A 116 22.75 9.78 1.28
N ARG A 117 22.23 10.72 2.08
CA ARG A 117 22.58 10.80 3.50
C ARG A 117 21.99 9.59 4.22
N LYS A 118 22.77 8.97 5.11
CA LYS A 118 22.27 7.92 5.99
C LYS A 118 21.11 8.48 6.84
N ALA A 119 20.03 7.73 6.94
CA ALA A 119 18.92 8.10 7.80
C ALA A 119 19.34 8.09 9.29
N VAL A 120 18.74 8.99 10.06
CA VAL A 120 18.84 9.01 11.53
C VAL A 120 17.69 8.15 12.07
N LEU A 121 18.01 7.18 12.92
CA LEU A 121 17.04 6.27 13.51
C LEU A 121 16.63 6.74 14.91
N ILE A 122 15.54 6.19 15.45
CA ILE A 122 15.06 6.55 16.78
C ILE A 122 16.11 6.27 17.88
N ASP A 123 16.98 5.28 17.65
CA ASP A 123 18.10 4.89 18.52
C ASP A 123 19.29 5.84 18.47
N ASP A 124 19.38 6.67 17.44
CA ASP A 124 20.42 7.70 17.31
C ASP A 124 20.02 9.04 17.94
N LEU A 125 18.76 9.18 18.39
CA LEU A 125 18.23 10.43 18.94
C LEU A 125 18.67 10.66 20.38
N THR A 126 18.93 11.92 20.72
CA THR A 126 19.08 12.33 22.12
C THR A 126 17.78 12.08 22.90
N PRO A 127 17.82 11.94 24.24
CA PRO A 127 16.62 11.74 25.05
C PRO A 127 15.54 12.81 24.82
N GLY A 128 15.93 14.08 24.67
CA GLY A 128 14.99 15.18 24.41
C GLY A 128 14.34 15.11 23.03
N GLN A 129 15.06 14.65 22.00
CA GLN A 129 14.49 14.43 20.67
C GLN A 129 13.54 13.23 20.67
N ARG A 130 13.89 12.13 21.35
CA ARG A 130 13.03 10.95 21.49
C ARG A 130 11.73 11.29 22.22
N ASP A 131 11.81 12.05 23.30
CA ASP A 131 10.64 12.56 24.02
C ASP A 131 9.74 13.44 23.13
N LEU A 132 10.33 14.32 22.31
CA LEU A 132 9.59 15.12 21.33
C LEU A 132 8.86 14.24 20.31
N VAL A 133 9.54 13.23 19.74
CA VAL A 133 8.92 12.26 18.80
C VAL A 133 7.76 11.54 19.47
N ASN A 134 7.94 11.03 20.69
CA ASN A 134 6.88 10.32 21.42
C ASN A 134 5.67 11.22 21.70
N ARG A 135 5.88 12.48 22.13
CA ARG A 135 4.78 13.44 22.30
C ARG A 135 4.05 13.73 21.00
N PHE A 136 4.78 13.89 19.89
CA PHE A 136 4.15 14.05 18.59
C PHE A 136 3.36 12.80 18.19
N TYR A 137 3.89 11.61 18.47
CA TYR A 137 3.24 10.33 18.24
C TYR A 137 1.89 10.24 18.95
N HIS A 138 1.83 10.64 20.22
CA HIS A 138 0.57 10.71 20.97
C HIS A 138 -0.43 11.69 20.36
N LEU A 139 0.03 12.88 19.93
CA LEU A 139 -0.84 13.85 19.26
C LEU A 139 -1.38 13.30 17.93
N PHE A 140 -0.49 12.78 17.10
CA PHE A 140 -0.81 12.22 15.79
C PHE A 140 -1.80 11.07 15.90
N THR A 141 -1.55 10.08 16.75
CA THR A 141 -2.41 8.89 16.85
C THR A 141 -3.67 9.11 17.68
N SER A 142 -3.51 9.57 18.92
CA SER A 142 -4.57 9.55 19.93
C SER A 142 -5.50 10.76 19.81
N LYS A 143 -4.94 11.94 19.47
CA LYS A 143 -5.71 13.19 19.43
C LYS A 143 -6.38 13.42 18.08
N THR A 144 -5.66 13.23 16.97
CA THR A 144 -6.25 13.51 15.64
C THR A 144 -7.18 12.41 15.15
N GLN A 145 -6.94 11.15 15.56
CA GLN A 145 -7.61 9.96 15.03
C GLN A 145 -7.53 9.87 13.49
N GLY A 146 -6.56 10.54 12.85
CA GLY A 146 -6.47 10.64 11.39
C GLY A 146 -6.28 9.29 10.73
N VAL A 147 -5.42 8.43 11.31
CA VAL A 147 -5.21 7.04 10.85
C VAL A 147 -6.53 6.26 10.88
N MET A 148 -7.32 6.36 11.96
CA MET A 148 -8.62 5.69 12.08
C MET A 148 -9.70 6.24 11.13
N ARG A 149 -9.42 7.33 10.41
CA ARG A 149 -10.28 7.91 9.37
C ARG A 149 -9.72 7.71 7.96
N SER A 150 -8.54 7.11 7.83
CA SER A 150 -7.86 6.91 6.55
C SER A 150 -8.65 5.97 5.64
N LYS A 151 -8.82 6.38 4.39
CA LYS A 151 -9.53 5.63 3.36
C LYS A 151 -8.68 5.51 2.11
N TRP A 152 -8.81 4.37 1.43
CA TRP A 152 -8.24 4.12 0.11
C TRP A 152 -9.37 3.92 -0.89
N PHE A 153 -9.44 4.80 -1.91
CA PHE A 153 -10.56 4.85 -2.86
C PHE A 153 -11.95 4.82 -2.21
N GLY A 154 -12.08 5.39 -1.01
CA GLY A 154 -13.33 5.46 -0.24
C GLY A 154 -13.60 4.31 0.72
N VAL A 155 -12.75 3.27 0.76
CA VAL A 155 -12.84 2.15 1.71
C VAL A 155 -11.91 2.41 2.89
N LEU A 156 -12.39 2.20 4.12
CA LEU A 156 -11.59 2.40 5.33
C LEU A 156 -10.42 1.41 5.41
N THR A 157 -9.22 1.89 5.79
CA THR A 157 -8.01 1.04 5.83
C THR A 157 -7.37 0.98 7.21
N TRP A 158 -7.37 2.10 7.94
CA TRP A 158 -6.60 2.28 9.19
C TRP A 158 -5.09 2.10 9.02
N GLN A 159 -4.60 2.11 7.78
CA GLN A 159 -3.19 1.97 7.50
C GLN A 159 -2.47 3.31 7.67
N HIS A 160 -1.34 3.27 8.36
CA HIS A 160 -0.55 4.44 8.66
C HIS A 160 0.20 4.95 7.41
N PRO A 161 0.09 6.24 7.02
CA PRO A 161 0.64 6.73 5.74
C PRO A 161 2.14 6.52 5.54
N PHE A 162 2.95 6.68 6.59
CA PHE A 162 4.39 6.44 6.50
C PHE A 162 4.71 4.94 6.38
N ASP A 163 3.94 4.08 7.06
CA ASP A 163 4.13 2.63 6.95
C ASP A 163 3.66 2.09 5.60
N LEU A 164 2.63 2.69 4.99
CA LEU A 164 2.25 2.40 3.61
C LEU A 164 3.39 2.70 2.64
N TRP A 165 4.11 3.80 2.84
CA TRP A 165 5.26 4.17 2.02
C TRP A 165 6.40 3.15 2.15
N ILE A 166 6.71 2.73 3.37
CA ILE A 166 7.72 1.72 3.64
C ILE A 166 7.30 0.35 3.08
N THR A 167 6.04 -0.02 3.27
CA THR A 167 5.50 -1.30 2.80
C THR A 167 5.57 -1.40 1.29
N GLN A 168 5.29 -0.33 0.54
CA GLN A 168 5.42 -0.38 -0.92
C GLN A 168 6.88 -0.51 -1.39
N GLU A 169 7.86 0.08 -0.68
CA GLU A 169 9.28 -0.13 -0.97
C GLU A 169 9.66 -1.59 -0.75
N ILE A 170 9.29 -2.15 0.40
CA ILE A 170 9.52 -3.56 0.72
C ILE A 170 8.86 -4.45 -0.34
N MET A 171 7.60 -4.20 -0.71
CA MET A 171 6.93 -4.97 -1.75
C MET A 171 7.64 -4.83 -3.10
N THR A 172 8.20 -3.67 -3.43
CA THR A 172 8.94 -3.42 -4.67
C THR A 172 10.26 -4.17 -4.71
N GLU A 173 11.00 -4.21 -3.60
CA GLU A 173 12.24 -4.96 -3.45
C GLU A 173 11.98 -6.47 -3.47
N VAL A 174 11.02 -6.92 -2.68
CA VAL A 174 10.68 -8.34 -2.52
C VAL A 174 9.99 -8.87 -3.77
N ARG A 175 9.13 -8.09 -4.43
CA ARG A 175 8.26 -8.47 -5.56
C ARG A 175 7.44 -9.74 -5.29
N PRO A 176 6.66 -9.85 -4.19
CA PRO A 176 6.04 -11.10 -3.76
C PRO A 176 5.01 -11.64 -4.77
N ASP A 177 4.87 -12.96 -4.82
CA ASP A 177 3.81 -13.65 -5.58
C ASP A 177 2.52 -13.75 -4.77
N LEU A 178 2.65 -13.70 -3.45
CA LEU A 178 1.55 -13.77 -2.51
C LEU A 178 1.83 -12.87 -1.31
N VAL A 179 0.91 -11.95 -1.03
CA VAL A 179 0.82 -11.28 0.27
C VAL A 179 -0.21 -12.03 1.11
N VAL A 180 0.15 -12.39 2.34
CA VAL A 180 -0.80 -12.91 3.33
C VAL A 180 -0.96 -11.85 4.42
N GLU A 181 -2.17 -11.34 4.52
CA GLU A 181 -2.61 -10.39 5.54
C GLU A 181 -3.47 -11.11 6.57
N ALA A 182 -3.20 -10.91 7.86
CA ALA A 182 -4.10 -11.27 8.94
C ALA A 182 -4.62 -10.00 9.60
N GLY A 183 -5.94 -9.84 9.64
CA GLY A 183 -6.61 -8.57 9.94
C GLY A 183 -7.16 -7.90 8.68
N THR A 184 -8.38 -8.26 8.26
CA THR A 184 -9.00 -7.68 7.06
C THR A 184 -9.78 -6.40 7.36
N PHE A 185 -10.46 -6.36 8.51
CA PHE A 185 -11.36 -5.29 8.91
C PHE A 185 -12.36 -4.87 7.80
N ARG A 186 -12.25 -3.65 7.28
CA ARG A 186 -13.13 -3.11 6.22
C ARG A 186 -12.67 -3.47 4.80
N GLY A 187 -11.51 -4.12 4.65
CA GLY A 187 -10.96 -4.60 3.39
C GLY A 187 -10.16 -3.55 2.61
N GLY A 188 -9.92 -2.37 3.16
CA GLY A 188 -9.18 -1.31 2.49
C GLY A 188 -7.70 -1.63 2.30
N SER A 189 -7.03 -2.20 3.30
CA SER A 189 -5.62 -2.62 3.23
C SER A 189 -5.42 -3.72 2.17
N ALA A 190 -6.26 -4.76 2.17
CA ALA A 190 -6.26 -5.79 1.12
C ALA A 190 -6.33 -5.22 -0.31
N ILE A 191 -7.12 -4.15 -0.51
CA ILE A 191 -7.17 -3.43 -1.80
C ILE A 191 -5.86 -2.71 -2.10
N ILE A 192 -5.29 -2.02 -1.11
CA ILE A 192 -3.98 -1.34 -1.25
C ILE A 192 -2.93 -2.36 -1.75
N TRP A 193 -2.79 -3.49 -1.06
CA TRP A 193 -1.81 -4.52 -1.41
C TRP A 193 -2.06 -5.09 -2.81
N ALA A 194 -3.32 -5.35 -3.16
CA ALA A 194 -3.68 -5.86 -4.48
C ALA A 194 -3.36 -4.87 -5.61
N MET A 195 -3.58 -3.56 -5.40
CA MET A 195 -3.24 -2.51 -6.36
C MET A 195 -1.73 -2.32 -6.52
N MET A 196 -0.97 -2.38 -5.41
CA MET A 196 0.49 -2.34 -5.45
C MET A 196 1.05 -3.53 -6.25
N LEU A 197 0.55 -4.75 -5.97
CA LEU A 197 0.91 -5.94 -6.72
C LEU A 197 0.59 -5.82 -8.21
N GLU A 198 -0.51 -5.18 -8.60
CA GLU A 198 -0.85 -5.02 -10.03
C GLU A 198 0.26 -4.33 -10.84
N HIS A 199 1.06 -3.47 -10.20
CA HIS A 199 2.19 -2.78 -10.84
C HIS A 199 3.52 -3.49 -10.57
N ILE A 200 3.72 -3.98 -9.36
CA ILE A 200 4.98 -4.61 -8.94
C ILE A 200 5.10 -6.01 -9.56
N ASN A 201 4.09 -6.85 -9.39
CA ASN A 201 4.04 -8.22 -9.88
C ASN A 201 2.60 -8.56 -10.33
N PRO A 202 2.24 -8.34 -11.60
CA PRO A 202 0.87 -8.54 -12.09
C PRO A 202 0.30 -9.94 -11.84
N GLY A 203 1.15 -10.97 -11.71
CA GLY A 203 0.75 -12.33 -11.33
C GLY A 203 0.51 -12.54 -9.83
N GLY A 204 0.89 -11.55 -9.00
CA GLY A 204 0.75 -11.57 -7.55
C GLY A 204 -0.71 -11.44 -7.09
N SER A 205 -0.96 -11.99 -5.91
CA SER A 205 -2.29 -12.04 -5.26
C SER A 205 -2.20 -11.78 -3.75
N VAL A 206 -3.35 -11.54 -3.12
CA VAL A 206 -3.49 -11.30 -1.69
C VAL A 206 -4.41 -12.35 -1.09
N ILE A 207 -4.02 -12.93 0.03
CA ILE A 207 -4.93 -13.60 0.97
C ILE A 207 -5.11 -12.65 2.15
N THR A 208 -6.35 -12.42 2.57
CA THR A 208 -6.66 -11.65 3.78
C THR A 208 -7.58 -12.48 4.68
N ILE A 209 -7.27 -12.48 5.98
CA ILE A 209 -7.87 -13.37 6.98
C ILE A 209 -8.52 -12.54 8.08
N ASP A 210 -9.75 -12.88 8.46
CA ASP A 210 -10.43 -12.26 9.59
C ASP A 210 -11.43 -13.24 10.21
N ILE A 211 -11.68 -13.11 11.51
CA ILE A 211 -12.70 -13.89 12.22
C ILE A 211 -14.11 -13.45 11.84
N ASN A 212 -14.28 -12.25 11.28
CA ASN A 212 -15.57 -11.72 10.85
C ASN A 212 -15.45 -11.07 9.47
N ASP A 213 -16.42 -11.31 8.57
CA ASP A 213 -16.50 -10.56 7.31
C ASP A 213 -17.12 -9.18 7.55
N ARG A 214 -16.28 -8.20 7.91
CA ARG A 214 -16.68 -6.79 8.11
C ARG A 214 -16.39 -5.90 6.92
N ARG A 215 -15.97 -6.49 5.79
CA ARG A 215 -15.57 -5.77 4.58
C ARG A 215 -16.73 -4.92 4.09
N GLU A 216 -16.40 -3.69 3.70
CA GLU A 216 -17.39 -2.82 3.07
C GLU A 216 -17.83 -3.40 1.72
N GLU A 217 -19.09 -3.22 1.33
CA GLU A 217 -19.58 -3.72 0.04
C GLU A 217 -18.77 -3.14 -1.13
N ARG A 218 -18.36 -1.87 -1.04
CA ARG A 218 -17.44 -1.27 -2.02
C ARG A 218 -16.15 -2.08 -2.14
N ALA A 219 -15.57 -2.53 -1.03
CA ALA A 219 -14.35 -3.33 -1.03
C ALA A 219 -14.54 -4.69 -1.72
N LYS A 220 -15.69 -5.35 -1.46
CA LYS A 220 -16.04 -6.63 -2.09
C LYS A 220 -16.32 -6.48 -3.59
N GLN A 221 -16.92 -5.36 -4.00
CA GLN A 221 -17.35 -5.15 -5.38
C GLN A 221 -16.24 -4.63 -6.31
N MET A 222 -15.17 -4.06 -5.77
CA MET A 222 -14.07 -3.52 -6.58
C MET A 222 -13.45 -4.59 -7.50
N PRO A 223 -13.26 -4.31 -8.81
CA PRO A 223 -12.71 -5.28 -9.75
C PRO A 223 -11.33 -5.82 -9.36
N ILE A 224 -10.49 -5.02 -8.72
CA ILE A 224 -9.17 -5.46 -8.24
C ILE A 224 -9.31 -6.49 -7.11
N SER A 225 -10.25 -6.28 -6.20
CA SER A 225 -10.52 -7.17 -5.07
C SER A 225 -10.99 -8.53 -5.57
N LYS A 226 -12.00 -8.56 -6.46
CA LYS A 226 -12.51 -9.82 -7.05
C LYS A 226 -11.47 -10.63 -7.80
N ARG A 227 -10.49 -9.97 -8.44
CA ARG A 227 -9.45 -10.64 -9.23
C ARG A 227 -8.26 -11.10 -8.41
N LYS A 228 -7.89 -10.36 -7.36
CA LYS A 228 -6.60 -10.54 -6.67
C LYS A 228 -6.71 -10.91 -5.19
N VAL A 229 -7.85 -10.68 -4.54
CA VAL A 229 -8.01 -10.87 -3.10
C VAL A 229 -8.83 -12.12 -2.82
N THR A 230 -8.26 -13.04 -2.05
CA THR A 230 -8.98 -14.18 -1.45
C THR A 230 -9.21 -13.89 0.02
N PHE A 231 -10.47 -13.90 0.46
CA PHE A 231 -10.81 -13.77 1.88
C PHE A 231 -10.99 -15.15 2.52
N LEU A 232 -10.38 -15.34 3.69
CA LEU A 232 -10.57 -16.53 4.52
C LEU A 232 -11.22 -16.11 5.84
N LEU A 233 -12.40 -16.66 6.13
CA LEU A 233 -13.13 -16.43 7.37
C LEU A 233 -12.66 -17.42 8.45
N GLY A 234 -12.06 -16.92 9.52
CA GLY A 234 -11.57 -17.71 10.66
C GLY A 234 -10.40 -17.03 11.38
N SER A 235 -9.92 -17.65 12.48
CA SER A 235 -8.71 -17.18 13.15
C SER A 235 -7.48 -17.44 12.25
N SER A 236 -6.56 -16.50 12.17
CA SER A 236 -5.29 -16.67 11.47
C SER A 236 -4.41 -17.76 12.09
N THR A 237 -4.64 -18.14 13.34
CA THR A 237 -3.93 -19.24 14.02
C THR A 237 -4.70 -20.57 13.98
N ASP A 238 -5.92 -20.60 13.43
CA ASP A 238 -6.69 -21.83 13.28
C ASP A 238 -5.95 -22.82 12.36
N PRO A 239 -5.72 -24.08 12.77
CA PRO A 239 -5.06 -25.09 11.94
C PRO A 239 -5.65 -25.23 10.53
N GLU A 240 -6.97 -25.10 10.37
CA GLU A 240 -7.60 -25.16 9.05
C GLU A 240 -7.24 -23.96 8.18
N ILE A 241 -7.23 -22.76 8.75
CA ILE A 241 -6.88 -21.53 8.04
C ILE A 241 -5.40 -21.56 7.66
N VAL A 242 -4.53 -21.93 8.60
CA VAL A 242 -3.10 -22.13 8.37
C VAL A 242 -2.86 -23.14 7.23
N ALA A 243 -3.58 -24.27 7.21
CA ALA A 243 -3.49 -25.25 6.14
C ALA A 243 -3.94 -24.68 4.78
N LYS A 244 -5.04 -23.93 4.73
CA LYS A 244 -5.55 -23.27 3.52
C LYS A 244 -4.56 -22.24 2.97
N VAL A 245 -3.88 -21.49 3.84
CA VAL A 245 -2.83 -20.53 3.48
C VAL A 245 -1.60 -21.26 2.95
N LYS A 246 -1.07 -22.24 3.70
CA LYS A 246 0.11 -23.04 3.29
C LYS A 246 -0.10 -23.69 1.93
N ALA A 247 -1.28 -24.24 1.68
CA ALA A 247 -1.64 -24.83 0.40
C ALA A 247 -1.56 -23.84 -0.78
N ARG A 248 -2.00 -22.59 -0.56
CA ARG A 248 -1.98 -21.51 -1.57
C ARG A 248 -0.61 -20.85 -1.74
N ALA A 249 0.24 -20.96 -0.72
CA ALA A 249 1.61 -20.45 -0.70
C ALA A 249 2.64 -21.40 -1.34
N ARG A 250 2.28 -22.66 -1.62
CA ARG A 250 3.20 -23.62 -2.24
C ARG A 250 3.85 -23.06 -3.52
N GLY A 251 5.18 -23.06 -3.55
CA GLY A 251 5.96 -22.59 -4.70
C GLY A 251 5.94 -21.08 -4.94
N LYS A 252 5.45 -20.28 -3.98
CA LYS A 252 5.34 -18.81 -4.11
C LYS A 252 6.29 -18.09 -3.18
N LYS A 253 6.79 -16.93 -3.62
CA LYS A 253 7.44 -15.96 -2.73
C LYS A 253 6.39 -15.22 -1.91
N VAL A 254 6.34 -15.52 -0.62
CA VAL A 254 5.36 -14.96 0.31
C VAL A 254 5.94 -13.76 1.07
N MET A 255 5.12 -12.73 1.23
CA MET A 255 5.32 -11.66 2.20
C MET A 255 4.16 -11.68 3.19
N LEU A 256 4.45 -11.49 4.48
CA LEU A 256 3.44 -11.52 5.55
C LEU A 256 3.19 -10.11 6.10
N ILE A 257 1.93 -9.80 6.40
CA ILE A 257 1.49 -8.61 7.12
C ILE A 257 0.55 -9.07 8.23
N LEU A 258 0.94 -8.90 9.49
CA LEU A 258 0.22 -9.39 10.66
C LEU A 258 -0.36 -8.20 11.43
N ASP A 259 -1.68 -8.04 11.41
CA ASP A 259 -2.44 -6.91 11.97
C ASP A 259 -3.80 -7.37 12.55
N SER A 260 -3.80 -8.51 13.25
CA SER A 260 -5.03 -9.18 13.70
C SER A 260 -5.35 -8.85 15.17
N LEU A 261 -5.26 -9.82 16.07
CA LEU A 261 -5.45 -9.64 17.50
C LEU A 261 -4.11 -9.25 18.13
N HIS A 262 -4.00 -7.97 18.52
CA HIS A 262 -2.78 -7.35 19.05
C HIS A 262 -2.38 -7.80 20.48
N THR A 263 -2.62 -9.07 20.84
CA THR A 263 -2.09 -9.67 22.06
C THR A 263 -0.78 -10.39 21.75
N ARG A 264 0.16 -10.38 22.70
CA ARG A 264 1.46 -11.06 22.54
C ARG A 264 1.32 -12.49 22.03
N ASP A 265 0.52 -13.30 22.72
CA ASP A 265 0.43 -14.74 22.44
C ASP A 265 -0.13 -15.02 21.04
N HIS A 266 -1.13 -14.25 20.62
CA HIS A 266 -1.72 -14.43 19.29
C HIS A 266 -0.74 -14.09 18.17
N VAL A 267 -0.07 -12.93 18.26
CA VAL A 267 0.92 -12.51 17.25
C VAL A 267 2.10 -13.48 17.20
N LEU A 268 2.54 -14.00 18.36
CA LEU A 268 3.61 -14.99 18.43
C LEU A 268 3.18 -16.31 17.76
N ASP A 269 1.93 -16.74 17.93
CA ASP A 269 1.39 -17.92 17.27
C ASP A 269 1.28 -17.73 15.74
N GLU A 270 0.90 -16.54 15.26
CA GLU A 270 0.94 -16.22 13.82
C GLU A 270 2.37 -16.29 13.26
N LEU A 271 3.33 -15.68 13.95
CA LEU A 271 4.75 -15.73 13.59
C LEU A 271 5.23 -17.18 13.48
N ARG A 272 4.96 -18.00 14.50
CA ARG A 272 5.30 -19.44 14.52
C ARG A 272 4.62 -20.21 13.39
N ALA A 273 3.36 -19.91 13.09
CA ALA A 273 2.59 -20.62 12.07
C ALA A 273 3.09 -20.36 10.64
N TYR A 274 3.53 -19.12 10.36
CA TYR A 274 3.72 -18.64 9.00
C TYR A 274 5.16 -18.31 8.59
N TRP A 275 6.10 -18.08 9.52
CA TRP A 275 7.43 -17.54 9.16
C TRP A 275 8.17 -18.34 8.08
N LYS A 276 8.00 -19.68 8.06
CA LYS A 276 8.65 -20.57 7.08
C LYS A 276 8.20 -20.32 5.64
N LEU A 277 7.06 -19.65 5.44
CA LEU A 277 6.55 -19.30 4.12
C LEU A 277 7.33 -18.14 3.47
N VAL A 278 7.92 -17.27 4.29
CA VAL A 278 8.69 -16.11 3.81
C VAL A 278 10.03 -16.59 3.29
N PRO A 279 10.44 -16.33 2.04
CA PRO A 279 11.75 -16.76 1.55
C PRO A 279 12.87 -15.88 2.11
N VAL A 280 14.12 -16.33 1.98
CA VAL A 280 15.30 -15.50 2.29
C VAL A 280 15.25 -14.21 1.45
N GLY A 281 15.52 -13.08 2.08
CA GLY A 281 15.34 -11.74 1.51
C GLY A 281 13.90 -11.21 1.57
N GLY A 282 12.92 -12.05 1.96
CA GLY A 282 11.54 -11.67 2.19
C GLY A 282 11.31 -11.03 3.57
N TYR A 283 10.07 -10.57 3.80
CA TYR A 283 9.70 -9.84 5.01
C TYR A 283 8.43 -10.37 5.67
N ILE A 284 8.41 -10.20 6.99
CA ILE A 284 7.20 -10.15 7.83
C ILE A 284 7.07 -8.72 8.32
N ILE A 285 5.89 -8.12 8.18
CA ILE A 285 5.55 -6.86 8.81
C ILE A 285 4.56 -7.15 9.93
N VAL A 286 5.02 -7.05 11.18
CA VAL A 286 4.18 -7.10 12.37
C VAL A 286 3.68 -5.70 12.64
N GLN A 287 2.37 -5.47 12.57
CA GLN A 287 1.79 -4.16 12.77
C GLN A 287 1.51 -3.85 14.24
N ASP A 288 1.38 -2.56 14.54
CA ASP A 288 0.91 -2.04 15.82
C ASP A 288 1.76 -2.41 17.05
N SER A 289 3.04 -2.65 16.85
CA SER A 289 4.02 -2.79 17.95
C SER A 289 4.25 -1.50 18.73
N VAL A 290 3.58 -0.39 18.37
CA VAL A 290 3.47 0.79 19.25
C VAL A 290 2.54 0.63 20.45
N ILE A 291 1.66 -0.37 20.43
CA ILE A 291 0.70 -0.66 21.50
C ILE A 291 1.43 -1.30 22.70
N GLY A 292 0.90 -1.14 23.92
CA GLY A 292 1.44 -1.77 25.11
C GLY A 292 2.48 -0.92 25.85
N GLY A 293 2.61 0.36 25.47
CA GLY A 293 3.56 1.29 26.08
C GLY A 293 4.77 1.63 25.21
N HIS A 294 4.69 1.36 23.90
CA HIS A 294 5.81 1.48 22.97
C HIS A 294 5.62 2.52 21.84
N PRO A 295 5.09 3.76 22.04
CA PRO A 295 4.80 4.51 23.25
C PRO A 295 3.29 4.63 23.57
N ILE A 296 2.43 3.93 22.84
CA ILE A 296 0.98 4.12 22.89
C ILE A 296 0.28 3.05 23.74
N ALA A 297 -0.83 3.43 24.36
CA ALA A 297 -1.74 2.53 25.08
C ALA A 297 -1.06 1.62 26.13
N PRO A 298 -0.32 2.17 27.11
CA PRO A 298 0.38 1.38 28.13
C PRO A 298 -0.52 0.48 29.00
N GLY A 299 -1.84 0.71 29.00
CA GLY A 299 -2.81 -0.11 29.74
C GLY A 299 -3.32 -1.36 28.99
N ARG A 300 -2.87 -1.64 27.76
CA ARG A 300 -3.33 -2.82 26.99
C ARG A 300 -2.60 -4.13 27.31
N GLY A 301 -1.54 -4.09 28.12
CA GLY A 301 -0.71 -5.26 28.40
C GLY A 301 0.21 -5.64 27.21
N PRO A 302 0.89 -6.80 27.29
CA PRO A 302 1.82 -7.26 26.25
C PRO A 302 1.14 -7.48 24.89
N GLY A 303 1.78 -6.96 23.84
CA GLY A 303 1.24 -6.91 22.49
C GLY A 303 2.24 -7.33 21.41
N PRO A 304 2.15 -6.75 20.20
CA PRO A 304 2.99 -7.16 19.07
C PRO A 304 4.49 -6.92 19.30
N TRP A 305 4.86 -5.91 20.09
CA TRP A 305 6.27 -5.67 20.44
C TRP A 305 6.87 -6.86 21.20
N GLU A 306 6.23 -7.29 22.28
CA GLU A 306 6.69 -8.42 23.09
C GLU A 306 6.67 -9.72 22.28
N ALA A 307 5.70 -9.89 21.37
CA ALA A 307 5.66 -11.05 20.48
C ALA A 307 6.88 -11.11 19.55
N VAL A 308 7.29 -9.96 19.00
CA VAL A 308 8.52 -9.86 18.21
C VAL A 308 9.73 -10.21 19.08
N GLU A 309 9.85 -9.64 20.28
CA GLU A 309 10.98 -9.94 21.17
C GLU A 309 11.10 -11.44 21.48
N ASP A 310 9.99 -12.10 21.79
CA ASP A 310 9.97 -13.54 22.06
C ASP A 310 10.26 -14.36 20.81
N PHE A 311 9.70 -13.99 19.66
CA PHE A 311 10.00 -14.64 18.38
C PHE A 311 11.49 -14.55 18.03
N MET A 312 12.13 -13.40 18.25
CA MET A 312 13.56 -13.21 17.93
C MET A 312 14.49 -14.00 18.85
N LYS A 313 14.05 -14.37 20.07
CA LYS A 313 14.77 -15.31 20.95
C LYS A 313 14.69 -16.75 20.43
N GLU A 314 13.55 -17.13 19.86
CA GLU A 314 13.30 -18.48 19.33
C GLU A 314 13.76 -18.68 17.89
N ASN A 315 13.87 -17.59 17.13
CA ASN A 315 14.10 -17.60 15.70
C ASN A 315 15.23 -16.67 15.31
N ASN A 316 16.29 -17.27 14.80
CA ASN A 316 17.47 -16.55 14.39
C ASN A 316 17.50 -16.30 12.85
N HIS A 317 16.50 -16.78 12.10
CA HIS A 317 16.40 -16.59 10.65
C HIS A 317 16.09 -15.16 10.20
N PHE A 318 15.65 -14.31 11.13
CA PHE A 318 15.25 -12.94 10.86
C PHE A 318 16.16 -11.95 11.57
N ILE A 319 16.19 -10.73 11.04
CA ILE A 319 16.69 -9.54 11.72
C ILE A 319 15.58 -8.48 11.73
N ILE A 320 15.63 -7.58 12.71
CA ILE A 320 14.80 -6.37 12.71
C ILE A 320 15.48 -5.36 11.77
N ASP A 321 14.79 -4.99 10.69
CA ASP A 321 15.28 -4.00 9.73
C ASP A 321 14.91 -2.58 10.19
N LYS A 322 15.76 -2.02 11.04
CA LYS A 322 15.58 -0.66 11.59
C LYS A 322 15.59 0.44 10.54
N GLU A 323 16.13 0.21 9.34
CA GLU A 323 16.12 1.21 8.27
C GLU A 323 14.69 1.50 7.78
N ARG A 324 13.76 0.56 7.99
CA ARG A 324 12.33 0.72 7.68
C ARG A 324 11.60 1.64 8.65
N GLU A 325 12.25 2.04 9.76
CA GLU A 325 11.73 2.97 10.76
C GLU A 325 12.25 4.40 10.57
N ARG A 326 12.96 4.67 9.47
CA ARG A 326 13.68 5.93 9.21
C ARG A 326 12.84 7.22 9.19
N PHE A 327 11.51 7.12 9.10
CA PHE A 327 10.63 8.28 9.23
C PHE A 327 10.39 8.71 10.68
N LEU A 328 10.92 7.96 11.67
CA LEU A 328 10.72 8.13 13.12
C LEU A 328 9.26 7.97 13.59
N LEU A 329 8.31 7.99 12.66
CA LEU A 329 6.89 7.78 12.88
C LEU A 329 6.45 6.55 12.11
N THR A 330 6.31 5.45 12.84
CA THR A 330 5.85 4.15 12.35
C THR A 330 4.96 3.51 13.42
N ASN A 331 3.84 2.88 13.04
CA ASN A 331 3.03 2.05 13.94
C ASN A 331 3.72 0.72 14.28
N ASN A 332 4.82 0.41 13.58
CA ASN A 332 5.45 -0.91 13.57
C ASN A 332 6.91 -0.85 14.03
N PRO A 333 7.30 -0.12 15.11
CA PRO A 333 8.68 -0.13 15.55
C PRO A 333 9.08 -1.55 16.00
N ASN A 334 10.25 -2.01 15.61
CA ASN A 334 10.69 -3.41 15.64
C ASN A 334 9.86 -4.40 14.79
N GLY A 335 8.79 -3.97 14.12
CA GLY A 335 7.86 -4.84 13.40
C GLY A 335 8.30 -5.26 12.00
N PHE A 336 9.36 -4.67 11.45
CA PHE A 336 9.87 -5.01 10.11
C PHE A 336 10.92 -6.12 10.20
N LEU A 337 10.51 -7.37 10.01
CA LEU A 337 11.39 -8.53 10.14
C LEU A 337 11.85 -9.00 8.75
N LYS A 338 13.14 -8.88 8.47
CA LYS A 338 13.75 -9.36 7.22
C LYS A 338 14.32 -10.75 7.42
N ARG A 339 13.94 -11.71 6.57
CA ARG A 339 14.54 -13.05 6.60
C ARG A 339 15.92 -13.02 5.96
N VAL A 340 16.95 -13.48 6.68
CA VAL A 340 18.35 -13.47 6.22
C VAL A 340 18.94 -14.88 6.02
N ARG A 341 18.25 -15.93 6.47
CA ARG A 341 18.69 -17.33 6.29
C ARG A 341 17.56 -18.36 6.25
#